data_AF-A0A166W7C8-F1
#
_entry.id   AF-A0A166W7C8-F1
#
_cell.length_a   1.000
_cell.length_b   1.000
_cell.length_c   1.000
_cell.angle_alpha   90.00
_cell.angle_beta   90.00
_cell.angle_gamma   90.00
#
_symmetry.space_group_name_H-M   'P 1'
#
loop_
_entity.id
_entity.type
_entity.pdbx_description
1 polymer ?
#
loop_
_entity_poly.entity_id
_entity_poly.type
_entity_poly.pdbx_seq_one_letter_code
_entity_poly.pdbx_strand_id
1 'polypeptide(L)'
;MAHLPPSTAIFSPSIARIAASTAKDWSYVDSWLASKYQGRPVPAFERNPETLKALLALANSNETAEEEGELVVRAEAGAIQELAAMQDQPETNSELPTSAATRERMLDAVQDHLTREGRSALNSMATLSCQLSVAYPDAETLGHSMIGLHAEASELEQMRVRVHILHKYIEQESTAVDELLWTLRSDDYKPANDLARQNLEMQRRIKTMAARIPELRDRMSNLNQYPTASHPTIEQMAQEEANYLGLLAQKKGLDEEVDQFSGLSDNVKTARAELEHLRAEVRTVTHHRDAIFEGLVERESPRKGR
;
A
#
# COMPACT_ATOMS: atom_id res chain seq x y z
N MET A 1 -4.50 13.72 -72.99
CA MET A 1 -5.20 13.04 -71.88
C MET A 1 -4.15 12.36 -71.01
N ALA A 2 -4.27 12.54 -69.70
CA ALA A 2 -3.19 12.65 -68.73
C ALA A 2 -2.04 11.62 -68.86
N HIS A 3 -0.83 12.17 -68.94
CA HIS A 3 0.44 11.46 -68.93
C HIS A 3 0.67 10.82 -67.56
N LEU A 4 0.99 9.52 -67.57
CA LEU A 4 1.62 8.82 -66.46
C LEU A 4 2.91 9.56 -66.06
N PRO A 5 3.10 9.97 -64.80
CA PRO A 5 4.40 10.43 -64.34
C PRO A 5 5.29 9.20 -64.07
N PRO A 6 6.48 9.10 -64.72
CA PRO A 6 7.45 8.08 -64.42
C PRO A 6 8.35 8.50 -63.24
N SER A 7 8.62 7.55 -62.36
CA SER A 7 9.88 7.42 -61.61
C SER A 7 10.27 8.55 -60.64
N THR A 8 9.58 8.62 -59.50
CA THR A 8 10.10 9.26 -58.28
C THR A 8 10.49 8.18 -57.25
N ALA A 9 11.79 7.88 -57.14
CA ALA A 9 12.47 7.49 -55.90
C ALA A 9 11.95 6.29 -55.03
N ILE A 10 11.32 5.25 -55.59
CA ILE A 10 10.77 4.12 -54.79
C ILE A 10 11.73 2.92 -54.59
N PHE A 11 12.85 2.81 -55.32
CA PHE A 11 13.73 1.63 -55.24
C PHE A 11 15.04 1.87 -54.48
N SER A 12 14.95 2.19 -53.19
CA SER A 12 16.05 1.85 -52.28
C SER A 12 15.83 0.41 -51.80
N PRO A 13 16.81 -0.51 -51.89
CA PRO A 13 16.72 -1.86 -51.33
C PRO A 13 16.28 -1.86 -49.85
N SER A 14 16.57 -0.78 -49.12
CA SER A 14 16.15 -0.59 -47.73
C SER A 14 14.63 -0.39 -47.62
N ILE A 15 14.04 0.48 -48.45
CA ILE A 15 12.59 0.77 -48.45
C ILE A 15 11.80 -0.46 -48.92
N ALA A 16 12.30 -1.16 -49.94
CA ALA A 16 11.70 -2.41 -50.41
C ALA A 16 11.74 -3.51 -49.33
N ARG A 17 12.82 -3.59 -48.54
CA ARG A 17 12.93 -4.53 -47.41
C ARG A 17 11.96 -4.18 -46.28
N ILE A 18 11.81 -2.90 -45.95
CA ILE A 18 10.86 -2.43 -44.92
C ILE A 18 9.42 -2.69 -45.38
N ALA A 19 9.08 -2.42 -46.64
CA ALA A 19 7.76 -2.71 -47.18
C ALA A 19 7.47 -4.22 -47.23
N ALA A 20 8.47 -5.05 -47.52
CA ALA A 20 8.33 -6.50 -47.49
C ALA A 20 8.15 -7.05 -46.07
N SER A 21 8.87 -6.50 -45.07
CA SER A 21 8.69 -6.90 -43.68
C SER A 21 7.33 -6.48 -43.15
N THR A 22 6.88 -5.26 -43.41
CA THR A 22 5.55 -4.82 -42.97
C THR A 22 4.43 -5.61 -43.65
N ALA A 23 4.57 -5.98 -44.92
CA ALA A 23 3.62 -6.87 -45.60
C ALA A 23 3.57 -8.27 -44.96
N LYS A 24 4.73 -8.81 -44.55
CA LYS A 24 4.80 -10.09 -43.83
C LYS A 24 4.10 -9.99 -42.48
N ASP A 25 4.35 -8.94 -41.72
CA ASP A 25 3.75 -8.74 -40.40
C ASP A 25 2.21 -8.61 -40.51
N TRP A 26 1.71 -7.90 -41.52
CA TRP A 26 0.27 -7.85 -41.81
C TRP A 26 -0.32 -9.22 -42.17
N SER A 27 0.40 -10.03 -42.96
CA SER A 27 -0.07 -11.38 -43.30
C SER A 27 -0.16 -12.30 -42.08
N TYR A 28 0.76 -12.13 -41.11
CA TYR A 28 0.71 -12.86 -39.83
C TYR A 28 -0.47 -12.38 -38.98
N VAL A 29 -0.70 -11.07 -38.88
CA VAL A 29 -1.87 -10.53 -38.15
C VAL A 29 -3.18 -11.01 -38.79
N ASP A 30 -3.27 -11.03 -40.12
CA ASP A 30 -4.48 -11.47 -40.83
C ASP A 30 -4.76 -12.96 -40.60
N SER A 31 -3.73 -13.83 -40.60
CA SER A 31 -3.91 -15.26 -40.30
C SER A 31 -4.25 -15.51 -38.83
N TRP A 32 -3.62 -14.78 -37.91
CA TRP A 32 -3.91 -14.84 -36.48
C TRP A 32 -5.34 -14.38 -36.18
N LEU A 33 -5.81 -13.26 -36.75
CA LEU A 33 -7.19 -12.80 -36.62
C LEU A 33 -8.17 -13.82 -37.24
N ALA A 34 -7.88 -14.36 -38.42
CA ALA A 34 -8.73 -15.38 -39.04
C ALA A 34 -8.90 -16.62 -38.14
N SER A 35 -7.83 -17.04 -37.45
CA SER A 35 -7.87 -18.11 -36.45
C SER A 35 -8.77 -17.77 -35.27
N LYS A 36 -8.60 -16.58 -34.66
CA LYS A 36 -9.37 -16.16 -33.48
C LYS A 36 -10.87 -15.93 -33.77
N TYR A 37 -11.21 -15.49 -34.98
CA TYR A 37 -12.60 -15.24 -35.37
C TYR A 37 -13.35 -16.46 -35.92
N GLN A 38 -12.67 -17.61 -36.11
CA GLN A 38 -13.29 -18.91 -36.46
C GLN A 38 -14.36 -18.82 -37.57
N GLY A 39 -14.05 -18.11 -38.65
CA GLY A 39 -14.96 -17.93 -39.80
C GLY A 39 -15.96 -16.77 -39.69
N ARG A 40 -15.94 -15.97 -38.62
CA ARG A 40 -16.65 -14.69 -38.54
C ARG A 40 -15.85 -13.58 -39.24
N PRO A 41 -16.52 -12.59 -39.86
CA PRO A 41 -15.81 -11.47 -40.48
C PRO A 41 -15.11 -10.63 -39.42
N VAL A 42 -13.82 -10.37 -39.64
CA VAL A 42 -13.02 -9.47 -38.80
C VAL A 42 -13.57 -8.05 -38.94
N PRO A 43 -13.82 -7.31 -37.83
CA PRO A 43 -14.25 -5.93 -37.89
C PRO A 43 -13.29 -5.06 -38.71
N ALA A 44 -13.81 -4.09 -39.44
CA ALA A 44 -12.97 -3.17 -40.21
C ALA A 44 -12.18 -2.26 -39.25
N PHE A 45 -10.87 -2.13 -39.49
CA PHE A 45 -10.00 -1.22 -38.75
C PHE A 45 -9.00 -0.55 -39.70
N GLU A 46 -8.47 0.58 -39.26
CA GLU A 46 -7.48 1.35 -40.02
C GLU A 46 -6.13 0.64 -40.04
N ARG A 47 -5.55 0.41 -41.22
CA ARG A 47 -4.22 -0.20 -41.37
C ARG A 47 -3.11 0.86 -41.25
N ASN A 48 -2.74 1.17 -40.03
CA ASN A 48 -1.73 2.15 -39.62
C ASN A 48 -0.53 1.42 -38.94
N PRO A 49 0.72 1.91 -39.04
CA PRO A 49 1.87 1.32 -38.33
C PRO A 49 1.67 1.13 -36.81
N GLU A 50 1.01 2.06 -36.12
CA GLU A 50 0.65 1.94 -34.71
C GLU A 50 -0.34 0.79 -34.47
N THR A 51 -1.31 0.61 -35.37
CA THR A 51 -2.26 -0.52 -35.27
C THR A 51 -1.56 -1.86 -35.52
N LEU A 52 -0.60 -1.92 -36.45
CA LEU A 52 0.22 -3.10 -36.68
C LEU A 52 1.01 -3.48 -35.42
N LYS A 53 1.67 -2.49 -34.81
CA LYS A 53 2.45 -2.67 -33.59
C LYS A 53 1.57 -3.16 -32.43
N ALA A 54 0.39 -2.57 -32.26
CA ALA A 54 -0.56 -2.98 -31.23
C ALA A 54 -1.08 -4.41 -31.46
N LEU A 55 -1.43 -4.76 -32.70
CA LEU A 55 -1.93 -6.09 -33.04
C LEU A 55 -0.85 -7.18 -32.90
N LEU A 56 0.40 -6.90 -33.27
CA LEU A 56 1.52 -7.81 -33.05
C LEU A 56 1.79 -8.02 -31.55
N ALA A 57 1.75 -6.96 -30.75
CA ALA A 57 1.91 -7.07 -29.30
C ALA A 57 0.78 -7.90 -28.67
N LEU A 58 -0.46 -7.71 -29.13
CA LEU A 58 -1.62 -8.48 -28.68
C LEU A 58 -1.50 -9.94 -29.11
N ALA A 59 -1.11 -10.21 -30.35
CA ALA A 59 -0.92 -11.56 -30.86
C ALA A 59 0.11 -12.33 -30.03
N ASN A 60 1.27 -11.70 -29.78
CA ASN A 60 2.32 -12.29 -28.95
C ASN A 60 1.84 -12.51 -27.50
N SER A 61 1.18 -11.53 -26.90
CA SER A 61 0.63 -11.68 -25.54
C SER A 61 -0.43 -12.77 -25.43
N ASN A 62 -1.19 -13.00 -26.50
CA ASN A 62 -2.21 -14.05 -26.55
C ASN A 62 -1.55 -15.43 -26.69
N GLU A 63 -0.58 -15.57 -27.61
CA GLU A 63 0.21 -16.80 -27.76
C GLU A 63 0.94 -17.17 -26.47
N THR A 64 1.57 -16.22 -25.77
CA THR A 64 2.21 -16.49 -24.47
C THR A 64 1.21 -16.95 -23.41
N ALA A 65 0.01 -16.34 -23.37
CA ALA A 65 -1.03 -16.75 -22.43
C ALA A 65 -1.59 -18.15 -22.76
N GLU A 66 -1.69 -18.50 -24.05
CA GLU A 66 -2.09 -19.83 -24.49
C GLU A 66 -1.03 -20.89 -24.12
N GLU A 67 0.25 -20.59 -24.32
CA GLU A 67 1.36 -21.47 -23.91
C GLU A 67 1.40 -21.69 -22.39
N GLU A 68 1.26 -20.62 -21.60
CA GLU A 68 1.17 -20.71 -20.14
C GLU A 68 -0.04 -21.55 -19.69
N GLY A 69 -1.20 -21.33 -20.31
CA GLY A 69 -2.41 -22.12 -20.05
C GLY A 69 -2.20 -23.61 -20.36
N GLU A 70 -1.57 -23.94 -21.49
CA GLU A 70 -1.28 -25.33 -21.86
C GLU A 70 -0.31 -25.99 -20.86
N LEU A 71 0.70 -25.26 -20.38
CA LEU A 71 1.63 -25.75 -19.36
C LEU A 71 0.93 -26.06 -18.04
N VAL A 72 0.01 -25.19 -17.60
CA VAL A 72 -0.79 -25.41 -16.38
C VAL A 72 -1.67 -26.66 -16.54
N VAL A 73 -2.41 -26.77 -17.64
CA VAL A 73 -3.27 -27.94 -17.91
C VAL A 73 -2.46 -29.24 -17.94
N ARG A 74 -1.25 -29.22 -18.54
CA ARG A 74 -0.37 -30.38 -18.57
C ARG A 74 0.17 -30.75 -17.18
N ALA A 75 0.53 -29.76 -16.37
CA ALA A 75 0.98 -29.97 -15.00
C ALA A 75 -0.13 -30.54 -14.13
N GLU A 76 -1.36 -30.02 -14.26
CA GLU A 76 -2.54 -30.53 -13.56
C GLU A 76 -2.87 -31.97 -13.97
N ALA A 77 -2.85 -32.28 -15.27
CA ALA A 77 -3.07 -33.63 -15.76
C ALA A 77 -2.02 -34.61 -15.23
N GLY A 78 -0.74 -34.20 -15.18
CA GLY A 78 0.33 -34.99 -14.58
C GLY A 78 0.13 -35.24 -13.08
N ALA A 79 -0.21 -34.19 -12.32
CA ALA A 79 -0.48 -34.30 -10.89
C ALA A 79 -1.68 -35.22 -10.59
N ILE A 80 -2.76 -35.13 -11.38
CA ILE A 80 -3.92 -36.02 -11.25
C ILE A 80 -3.52 -37.47 -11.55
N GLN A 81 -2.72 -37.71 -12.57
CA GLN A 81 -2.25 -39.05 -12.92
C GLN A 81 -1.35 -39.66 -11.83
N GLU A 82 -0.47 -38.86 -11.22
CA GLU A 82 0.36 -39.29 -10.09
C GLU A 82 -0.48 -39.65 -8.86
N LEU A 83 -1.50 -38.83 -8.53
CA LEU A 83 -2.42 -39.12 -7.44
C LEU A 83 -3.24 -40.38 -7.69
N ALA A 84 -3.72 -40.59 -8.92
CA ALA A 84 -4.42 -41.82 -9.30
C ALA A 84 -3.50 -43.05 -9.20
N ALA A 85 -2.25 -42.95 -9.66
CA ALA A 85 -1.27 -44.03 -9.58
C ALA A 85 -0.89 -44.37 -8.12
N MET A 86 -0.88 -43.38 -7.22
CA MET A 86 -0.70 -43.61 -5.77
C MET A 86 -1.90 -44.31 -5.12
N GLN A 87 -3.11 -44.09 -5.63
CA GLN A 87 -4.33 -44.76 -5.14
C GLN A 87 -4.46 -46.19 -5.66
N ASP A 88 -3.99 -46.47 -6.88
CA ASP A 88 -4.09 -47.78 -7.54
C ASP A 88 -2.98 -48.78 -7.15
N GLN A 89 -2.00 -48.40 -6.32
CA GLN A 89 -1.05 -49.37 -5.76
C GLN A 89 -1.76 -50.26 -4.72
N PRO A 90 -1.96 -51.57 -4.99
CA PRO A 90 -2.57 -52.46 -4.01
C PRO A 90 -1.66 -52.54 -2.80
N GLU A 91 -2.22 -52.29 -1.61
CA GLU A 91 -1.52 -52.39 -0.33
C GLU A 91 -0.83 -53.77 -0.19
N THR A 92 0.45 -53.85 -0.55
CA THR A 92 1.26 -55.02 -0.28
C THR A 92 1.62 -55.04 1.20
N ASN A 93 0.88 -55.85 1.96
CA ASN A 93 1.28 -56.49 3.21
C ASN A 93 2.06 -55.61 4.21
N SER A 94 1.40 -54.64 4.82
CA SER A 94 1.88 -54.04 6.07
C SER A 94 0.75 -54.04 7.09
N GLU A 95 0.89 -54.82 8.17
CA GLU A 95 -0.08 -54.89 9.29
C GLU A 95 -0.13 -53.59 10.13
N LEU A 96 0.58 -52.56 9.71
CA LEU A 96 0.54 -51.23 10.30
C LEU A 96 -0.51 -50.41 9.53
N PRO A 97 -1.48 -49.76 10.20
CA PRO A 97 -2.44 -48.91 9.51
C PRO A 97 -1.65 -47.86 8.72
N THR A 98 -1.90 -47.80 7.41
CA THR A 98 -1.24 -46.83 6.54
C THR A 98 -1.41 -45.42 7.11
N SER A 99 -0.41 -44.56 6.89
CA SER A 99 -0.45 -43.15 7.36
C SER A 99 -1.73 -42.44 6.93
N ALA A 100 -2.34 -42.87 5.81
CA ALA A 100 -3.64 -42.41 5.35
C ALA A 100 -4.81 -42.87 6.24
N ALA A 101 -4.91 -44.17 6.56
CA ALA A 101 -5.98 -44.69 7.42
C ALA A 101 -5.90 -44.16 8.86
N THR A 102 -4.69 -43.93 9.38
CA THR A 102 -4.50 -43.26 10.68
C THR A 102 -4.89 -41.78 10.64
N ARG A 103 -4.56 -41.07 9.55
CA ARG A 103 -4.98 -39.69 9.33
C ARG A 103 -6.51 -39.57 9.24
N GLU A 104 -7.16 -40.45 8.50
CA GLU A 104 -8.61 -40.45 8.34
C GLU A 104 -9.32 -40.66 9.68
N ARG A 105 -8.90 -41.66 10.47
CA ARG A 105 -9.43 -41.87 11.83
C ARG A 105 -9.21 -40.68 12.76
N MET A 106 -8.07 -39.99 12.64
CA MET A 106 -7.79 -38.77 13.41
C MET A 106 -8.71 -37.63 12.99
N LEU A 107 -8.93 -37.44 11.69
CA LEU A 107 -9.84 -36.41 11.15
C LEU A 107 -11.29 -36.69 11.57
N ASP A 108 -11.73 -37.95 11.50
CA ASP A 108 -13.06 -38.36 11.97
C ASP A 108 -13.22 -38.09 13.47
N ALA A 109 -12.23 -38.45 14.28
CA ALA A 109 -12.26 -38.16 15.71
C ALA A 109 -12.32 -36.64 15.99
N VAL A 110 -11.56 -35.82 15.25
CA VAL A 110 -11.63 -34.35 15.38
C VAL A 110 -13.01 -33.83 14.98
N GLN A 111 -13.57 -34.35 13.88
CA GLN A 111 -14.90 -33.99 13.38
C GLN A 111 -16.02 -34.33 14.37
N ASP A 112 -15.93 -35.49 15.03
CA ASP A 112 -16.91 -35.92 16.02
C ASP A 112 -16.87 -35.07 17.29
N HIS A 113 -15.69 -34.65 17.72
CA HIS A 113 -15.49 -33.83 18.93
C HIS A 113 -15.59 -32.32 18.69
N LEU A 114 -15.75 -31.87 17.44
CA LEU A 114 -15.97 -30.47 17.10
C LEU A 114 -17.34 -29.99 17.61
N THR A 115 -17.33 -28.89 18.36
CA THR A 115 -18.55 -28.19 18.79
C THR A 115 -19.32 -27.67 17.58
N ARG A 116 -20.63 -27.39 17.75
CA ARG A 116 -21.46 -26.82 16.68
C ARG A 116 -20.87 -25.52 16.12
N GLU A 117 -20.32 -24.68 16.99
CA GLU A 117 -19.65 -23.44 16.63
C GLU A 117 -18.38 -23.70 15.81
N GLY A 118 -17.55 -24.65 16.22
CA GLY A 118 -16.34 -25.04 15.49
C GLY A 118 -16.65 -25.58 14.08
N ARG A 119 -17.69 -26.40 13.93
CA ARG A 119 -18.15 -26.89 12.62
C ARG A 119 -18.62 -25.73 11.73
N SER A 120 -19.38 -24.79 12.30
CA SER A 120 -19.84 -23.61 11.57
C SER A 120 -18.68 -22.74 11.13
N ALA A 121 -17.69 -22.50 12.00
CA ALA A 121 -16.52 -21.70 11.70
C ALA A 121 -15.67 -22.32 10.58
N LEU A 122 -15.40 -23.63 10.64
CA LEU A 122 -14.67 -24.35 9.60
C LEU A 122 -15.40 -24.34 8.26
N ASN A 123 -16.72 -24.56 8.24
CA ASN A 123 -17.49 -24.45 7.00
C ASN A 123 -17.46 -23.02 6.43
N SER A 124 -17.56 -22.00 7.27
CA SER A 124 -17.44 -20.61 6.84
C SER A 124 -16.05 -20.34 6.25
N MET A 125 -14.97 -20.80 6.89
CA MET A 125 -13.60 -20.65 6.39
C MET A 125 -13.41 -21.39 5.05
N ALA A 126 -13.89 -22.62 4.92
CA ALA A 126 -13.83 -23.38 3.68
C ALA A 126 -14.60 -22.66 2.55
N THR A 127 -15.78 -22.13 2.86
CA THR A 127 -16.60 -21.37 1.89
C THR A 127 -15.88 -20.09 1.46
N LEU A 128 -15.35 -19.32 2.41
CA LEU A 128 -14.61 -18.08 2.14
C LEU A 128 -13.30 -18.36 1.37
N SER A 129 -12.58 -19.42 1.71
CA SER A 129 -11.41 -19.89 0.99
C SER A 129 -11.71 -20.19 -0.48
N CYS A 130 -12.83 -20.88 -0.75
CA CYS A 130 -13.26 -21.16 -2.12
C CYS A 130 -13.66 -19.88 -2.87
N GLN A 131 -14.36 -18.96 -2.20
CA GLN A 131 -14.81 -17.69 -2.81
C GLN A 131 -13.64 -16.75 -3.10
N LEU A 132 -12.63 -16.73 -2.22
CA LEU A 132 -11.43 -15.90 -2.34
C LEU A 132 -10.29 -16.60 -3.10
N SER A 133 -10.49 -17.85 -3.53
CA SER A 133 -9.48 -18.70 -4.17
C SER A 133 -8.16 -18.79 -3.38
N VAL A 134 -8.25 -18.89 -2.05
CA VAL A 134 -7.09 -18.99 -1.16
C VAL A 134 -6.81 -20.47 -0.85
N ALA A 135 -5.72 -21.01 -1.38
CA ALA A 135 -5.39 -22.45 -1.27
C ALA A 135 -5.11 -22.92 0.17
N TYR A 136 -4.53 -22.07 1.01
CA TYR A 136 -4.24 -22.37 2.41
C TYR A 136 -4.88 -21.30 3.30
N PRO A 137 -6.15 -21.48 3.69
CA PRO A 137 -6.88 -20.46 4.41
C PRO A 137 -6.42 -20.37 5.86
N ASP A 138 -5.77 -19.26 6.19
CA ASP A 138 -5.62 -18.81 7.57
C ASP A 138 -6.67 -17.73 7.88
N ALA A 139 -7.20 -17.72 9.10
CA ALA A 139 -8.27 -16.80 9.51
C ALA A 139 -7.84 -15.34 9.33
N GLU A 140 -6.56 -15.04 9.60
CA GLU A 140 -6.00 -13.71 9.40
C GLU A 140 -5.95 -13.32 7.92
N THR A 141 -5.48 -14.22 7.06
CA THR A 141 -5.40 -13.98 5.61
C THR A 141 -6.79 -13.75 4.99
N LEU A 142 -7.77 -14.58 5.33
CA LEU A 142 -9.15 -14.43 4.87
C LEU A 142 -9.77 -13.11 5.38
N GLY A 143 -9.47 -12.75 6.63
CA GLY A 143 -9.92 -11.49 7.24
C GLY A 143 -9.38 -10.26 6.50
N HIS A 144 -8.07 -10.24 6.19
CA HIS A 144 -7.45 -9.16 5.43
C HIS A 144 -8.04 -9.03 4.02
N SER A 145 -8.20 -10.15 3.31
CA SER A 145 -8.82 -10.15 1.99
C SER A 145 -10.26 -9.65 2.03
N MET A 146 -11.04 -10.03 3.04
CA MET A 146 -12.42 -9.58 3.21
C MET A 146 -12.50 -8.07 3.50
N ILE A 147 -11.61 -7.54 4.36
CA ILE A 147 -11.53 -6.10 4.63
C ILE A 147 -11.10 -5.34 3.37
N GLY A 148 -10.13 -5.85 2.62
CA GLY A 148 -9.68 -5.27 1.36
C GLY A 148 -10.82 -5.17 0.34
N LEU A 149 -11.54 -6.28 0.12
CA LEU A 149 -12.73 -6.28 -0.76
C LEU A 149 -13.81 -5.31 -0.28
N HIS A 150 -14.00 -5.19 1.03
CA HIS A 150 -14.98 -4.25 1.56
C HIS A 150 -14.57 -2.79 1.35
N ALA A 151 -13.28 -2.47 1.50
CA ALA A 151 -12.73 -1.16 1.20
C ALA A 151 -12.90 -0.83 -0.30
N GLU A 152 -12.51 -1.74 -1.20
CA GLU A 152 -12.68 -1.58 -2.64
C GLU A 152 -14.15 -1.38 -3.04
N ALA A 153 -15.07 -2.17 -2.48
CA ALA A 153 -16.50 -2.04 -2.74
C ALA A 153 -17.03 -0.67 -2.29
N SER A 154 -16.59 -0.17 -1.14
CA SER A 154 -16.96 1.14 -0.62
C SER A 154 -16.41 2.27 -1.51
N GLU A 155 -15.15 2.17 -1.93
CA GLU A 155 -14.53 3.15 -2.83
C GLU A 155 -15.23 3.22 -4.19
N LEU A 156 -15.56 2.07 -4.77
CA LEU A 156 -16.32 1.99 -6.03
C LEU A 156 -17.70 2.61 -5.89
N GLU A 157 -18.40 2.36 -4.77
CA GLU A 157 -19.71 2.94 -4.51
C GLU A 157 -19.64 4.47 -4.36
N GLN A 158 -18.65 4.98 -3.63
CA GLN A 158 -18.42 6.43 -3.52
C GLN A 158 -18.09 7.06 -4.88
N MET A 159 -17.24 6.40 -5.68
CA MET A 159 -16.90 6.86 -7.03
C MET A 159 -18.13 6.88 -7.93
N ARG A 160 -18.98 5.86 -7.85
CA ARG A 160 -20.26 5.80 -8.58
C ARG A 160 -21.14 6.99 -8.26
N VAL A 161 -21.32 7.33 -6.98
CA VAL A 161 -22.11 8.50 -6.55
C VAL A 161 -21.49 9.79 -7.10
N ARG A 162 -20.17 9.94 -7.05
CA ARG A 162 -19.49 11.14 -7.56
C ARG A 162 -19.66 11.31 -9.07
N VAL A 163 -19.50 10.23 -9.83
CA VAL A 163 -19.71 10.23 -11.29
C VAL A 163 -21.17 10.57 -11.61
N HIS A 164 -22.12 10.03 -10.85
CA HIS A 164 -23.54 10.34 -11.03
C HIS A 164 -23.87 11.82 -10.82
N ILE A 165 -23.29 12.44 -9.79
CA ILE A 165 -23.45 13.88 -9.54
C ILE A 165 -22.86 14.70 -10.69
N LEU A 166 -21.65 14.34 -11.15
CA LEU A 166 -21.00 15.03 -12.25
C LEU A 166 -21.80 14.90 -13.56
N HIS A 167 -22.33 13.71 -13.84
CA HIS A 167 -23.18 13.48 -15.00
C HIS A 167 -24.42 14.38 -14.97
N LYS A 168 -25.12 14.43 -13.83
CA LYS A 168 -26.28 15.32 -13.67
C LYS A 168 -25.92 16.79 -13.86
N TYR A 169 -24.76 17.21 -13.36
CA TYR A 169 -24.29 18.58 -13.54
C TYR A 169 -24.01 18.89 -15.02
N ILE A 170 -23.32 17.99 -15.73
CA ILE A 170 -23.05 18.14 -17.17
C ILE A 170 -24.35 18.18 -17.96
N GLU A 171 -25.32 17.33 -17.63
CA GLU A 171 -26.63 17.31 -18.27
C GLU A 171 -27.36 18.64 -18.06
N GLN A 172 -27.41 19.15 -16.83
CA GLN A 172 -27.98 20.47 -16.52
C GLN A 172 -27.28 21.59 -17.29
N GLU A 173 -25.95 21.62 -17.28
CA GLU A 173 -25.18 22.64 -18.00
C GLU A 173 -25.41 22.55 -19.51
N SER A 174 -25.51 21.34 -20.06
CA SER A 174 -25.81 21.13 -21.49
C SER A 174 -27.18 21.67 -21.86
N THR A 175 -28.21 21.42 -21.04
CA THR A 175 -29.56 21.96 -21.27
C THR A 175 -29.58 23.48 -21.18
N ALA A 176 -28.85 24.07 -20.23
CA ALA A 176 -28.75 25.52 -20.10
C ALA A 176 -28.01 26.16 -21.29
N VAL A 177 -26.97 25.52 -21.80
CA VAL A 177 -26.25 25.96 -22.99
C VAL A 177 -27.13 25.86 -24.24
N ASP A 178 -27.92 24.80 -24.38
CA ASP A 178 -28.85 24.64 -25.50
C ASP A 178 -29.95 25.70 -25.48
N GLU A 179 -30.51 26.02 -24.30
CA GLU A 179 -31.46 27.12 -24.11
C GLU A 179 -30.83 28.49 -24.44
N LEU A 180 -29.58 28.70 -24.02
CA LEU A 180 -28.84 29.91 -24.34
C LEU A 180 -28.55 30.02 -25.85
N LEU A 181 -28.18 28.92 -26.50
CA LEU A 181 -27.96 28.89 -27.94
C LEU A 181 -29.25 29.17 -28.70
N TRP A 182 -30.38 28.63 -28.24
CA TRP A 182 -31.69 28.88 -28.82
C TRP A 182 -32.06 30.36 -28.72
N THR A 183 -31.90 30.97 -27.54
CA THR A 183 -32.16 32.40 -27.34
C THR A 183 -31.23 33.28 -28.17
N LEU A 184 -29.93 32.97 -28.27
CA LEU A 184 -28.97 33.73 -29.08
C LEU A 184 -29.22 33.63 -30.59
N ARG A 185 -29.77 32.51 -31.06
CA ARG A 185 -30.14 32.30 -32.47
C ARG A 185 -31.50 32.89 -32.83
N SER A 186 -32.31 33.24 -31.84
CA SER A 186 -33.59 33.90 -32.07
C SER A 186 -33.39 35.33 -32.59
N ASP A 187 -34.20 35.74 -33.56
CA ASP A 187 -34.21 37.10 -34.09
C ASP A 187 -34.59 38.17 -33.04
N ASP A 188 -35.13 37.75 -31.89
CA ASP A 188 -35.48 38.61 -30.76
C ASP A 188 -34.28 39.00 -29.89
N TYR A 189 -33.11 38.36 -30.07
CA TYR A 189 -31.94 38.65 -29.25
C TYR A 189 -31.37 40.03 -29.54
N LYS A 190 -31.34 40.88 -28.51
CA LYS A 190 -30.64 42.17 -28.53
C LYS A 190 -29.57 42.16 -27.44
N PRO A 191 -28.28 42.32 -27.78
CA PRO A 191 -27.23 42.39 -26.77
C PRO A 191 -27.49 43.59 -25.85
N ALA A 192 -27.45 43.37 -24.54
CA ALA A 192 -27.57 44.43 -23.55
C ALA A 192 -26.48 45.50 -23.77
N ASN A 193 -26.86 46.78 -23.71
CA ASN A 193 -25.94 47.90 -23.99
C ASN A 193 -24.71 47.97 -23.06
N ASP A 194 -24.74 47.28 -21.92
CA ASP A 194 -23.65 47.27 -20.93
C ASP A 194 -22.77 46.01 -21.00
N LEU A 195 -23.00 45.11 -21.98
CA LEU A 195 -22.24 43.85 -22.15
C LEU A 195 -20.75 44.09 -22.28
N ALA A 196 -20.33 45.10 -23.06
CA ALA A 196 -18.91 45.42 -23.25
C ALA A 196 -18.22 45.81 -21.93
N ARG A 197 -18.92 46.57 -21.08
CA ARG A 197 -18.44 46.97 -19.75
C ARG A 197 -18.34 45.77 -18.82
N GLN A 198 -19.37 44.92 -18.78
CA GLN A 198 -19.39 43.70 -17.97
C GLN A 198 -18.31 42.70 -18.42
N ASN A 199 -18.07 42.56 -19.73
CA ASN A 199 -17.04 41.68 -20.27
C ASN A 199 -15.64 42.15 -19.84
N LEU A 200 -15.37 43.46 -19.91
CA LEU A 200 -14.13 44.05 -19.41
C LEU A 200 -13.94 43.83 -17.90
N GLU A 201 -15.00 43.94 -17.11
CA GLU A 201 -14.94 43.67 -15.67
C GLU A 201 -14.71 42.19 -15.39
N MET A 202 -15.37 41.29 -16.11
CA MET A 202 -15.17 39.84 -16.00
C MET A 202 -13.74 39.46 -16.39
N GLN A 203 -13.19 40.00 -17.47
CA GLN A 203 -11.80 39.79 -17.87
C GLN A 203 -10.80 40.29 -16.82
N ARG A 204 -11.09 41.42 -16.16
CA ARG A 204 -10.28 41.90 -15.03
C ARG A 204 -10.34 40.91 -13.86
N ARG A 205 -11.53 40.42 -13.49
CA ARG A 205 -11.71 39.40 -12.43
C ARG A 205 -11.02 38.08 -12.76
N ILE A 206 -11.11 37.62 -14.01
CA ILE A 206 -10.41 36.42 -14.48
C ILE A 206 -8.90 36.62 -14.37
N LYS A 207 -8.36 37.77 -14.81
CA LYS A 207 -6.93 38.07 -14.67
C LYS A 207 -6.49 38.08 -13.21
N THR A 208 -7.26 38.67 -12.30
CA THR A 208 -6.91 38.68 -10.88
C THR A 208 -6.99 37.30 -10.24
N MET A 209 -7.98 36.47 -10.59
CA MET A 209 -8.08 35.10 -10.10
C MET A 209 -7.00 34.20 -10.71
N ALA A 210 -6.72 34.32 -12.00
CA ALA A 210 -5.66 33.57 -12.68
C ALA A 210 -4.27 33.90 -12.11
N ALA A 211 -4.02 35.15 -11.73
CA ALA A 211 -2.79 35.54 -11.02
C ALA A 211 -2.64 34.87 -9.65
N ARG A 212 -3.74 34.44 -9.00
CA ARG A 212 -3.73 33.72 -7.72
C ARG A 212 -3.61 32.20 -7.87
N ILE A 213 -3.83 31.64 -9.07
CA ILE A 213 -3.70 30.20 -9.30
C ILE A 213 -2.29 29.68 -9.00
N PRO A 214 -1.20 30.35 -9.41
CA PRO A 214 0.16 29.96 -9.03
C PRO A 214 0.35 29.96 -7.51
N GLU A 215 -0.11 31.00 -6.81
CA GLU A 215 -0.01 31.07 -5.34
C GLU A 215 -0.79 29.95 -4.64
N LEU A 216 -1.98 29.59 -5.15
CA LEU A 216 -2.77 28.48 -4.63
C LEU A 216 -2.12 27.13 -4.95
N ARG A 217 -1.54 26.99 -6.15
CA ARG A 217 -0.78 25.81 -6.55
C ARG A 217 0.48 25.65 -5.72
N ASP A 218 1.19 26.73 -5.44
CA ASP A 218 2.37 26.77 -4.58
C ASP A 218 2.00 26.47 -3.13
N ARG A 219 0.86 26.98 -2.64
CA ARG A 219 0.33 26.58 -1.33
C ARG A 219 -0.04 25.11 -1.28
N MET A 220 -0.65 24.58 -2.33
CA MET A 220 -1.03 23.16 -2.41
C MET A 220 0.19 22.26 -2.57
N SER A 221 1.21 22.69 -3.33
CA SER A 221 2.48 21.99 -3.41
C SER A 221 3.24 22.08 -2.10
N ASN A 222 3.20 23.21 -1.39
CA ASN A 222 3.80 23.32 -0.05
C ASN A 222 3.05 22.43 0.95
N LEU A 223 1.72 22.38 0.89
CA LEU A 223 0.88 21.46 1.67
C LEU A 223 1.06 19.98 1.31
N ASN A 224 1.54 19.67 0.10
CA ASN A 224 1.91 18.33 -0.35
C ASN A 224 3.42 18.02 -0.14
N GLN A 225 4.27 19.05 0.02
CA GLN A 225 5.69 18.95 0.35
C GLN A 225 5.90 18.77 1.84
N TYR A 226 5.03 19.37 2.67
CA TYR A 226 4.66 18.70 3.89
C TYR A 226 3.99 17.41 3.43
N PRO A 227 4.55 16.23 3.67
CA PRO A 227 3.72 15.05 3.56
C PRO A 227 2.52 15.37 4.45
N THR A 228 1.32 15.48 3.86
CA THR A 228 0.14 15.00 4.56
C THR A 228 0.61 13.69 5.10
N ALA A 229 0.82 13.63 6.42
CA ALA A 229 1.45 12.50 7.07
C ALA A 229 0.81 11.27 6.42
N SER A 230 1.56 10.56 5.57
CA SER A 230 1.21 9.20 5.20
C SER A 230 0.81 8.62 6.53
N HIS A 231 -0.47 8.24 6.67
CA HIS A 231 -0.96 7.65 7.91
C HIS A 231 0.18 6.79 8.44
N PRO A 232 0.78 7.17 9.59
CA PRO A 232 2.07 6.63 9.96
C PRO A 232 1.93 5.13 9.86
N THR A 233 2.74 4.54 8.98
CA THR A 233 2.57 3.12 8.66
C THR A 233 2.63 2.37 9.98
N ILE A 234 1.83 1.32 10.18
CA ILE A 234 1.78 0.60 11.48
C ILE A 234 3.19 0.26 11.97
N GLU A 235 4.09 -0.02 11.04
CA GLU A 235 5.53 -0.23 11.26
C GLU A 235 6.28 1.01 11.80
N GLN A 236 5.99 2.21 11.29
CA GLN A 236 6.53 3.47 11.80
C GLN A 236 5.97 3.81 13.19
N MET A 237 4.67 3.57 13.43
CA MET A 237 4.08 3.74 14.76
C MET A 237 4.68 2.77 15.77
N ALA A 238 4.89 1.50 15.39
CA ALA A 238 5.54 0.50 16.23
C ALA A 238 7.00 0.88 16.54
N GLN A 239 7.70 1.45 15.58
CA GLN A 239 9.08 1.90 15.78
C GLN A 239 9.16 3.15 16.67
N GLU A 240 8.24 4.11 16.49
CA GLU A 240 8.11 5.26 17.38
C GLU A 240 7.70 4.86 18.80
N GLU A 241 6.80 3.87 18.94
CA GLU A 241 6.41 3.31 20.23
C GLU A 241 7.59 2.61 20.92
N ALA A 242 8.37 1.81 20.18
CA ALA A 242 9.57 1.18 20.72
C ALA A 242 10.61 2.22 21.18
N ASN A 243 10.82 3.28 20.38
CA ASN A 243 11.70 4.38 20.74
C ASN A 243 11.20 5.13 21.98
N TYR A 244 9.90 5.37 22.07
CA TYR A 244 9.27 6.03 23.21
C TYR A 244 9.38 5.19 24.49
N LEU A 245 9.13 3.89 24.41
CA LEU A 245 9.32 2.97 25.54
C LEU A 245 10.77 2.91 25.98
N GLY A 246 11.72 2.91 25.03
CA GLY A 246 13.15 3.02 25.32
C GLY A 246 13.50 4.32 26.05
N LEU A 247 12.97 5.46 25.58
CA LEU A 247 13.17 6.76 26.22
C LEU A 247 12.54 6.81 27.61
N LEU A 248 11.38 6.18 27.80
CA LEU A 248 10.69 6.11 29.09
C LEU A 248 11.47 5.25 30.09
N ALA A 249 12.07 4.15 29.64
CA ALA A 249 12.98 3.35 30.45
C ALA A 249 14.24 4.15 30.84
N GLN A 250 14.83 4.89 29.90
CA GLN A 250 15.97 5.76 30.17
C GLN A 250 15.60 6.89 31.14
N LYS A 251 14.43 7.50 30.97
CA LYS A 251 13.91 8.52 31.87
C LYS A 251 13.69 7.96 33.27
N LYS A 252 13.14 6.75 33.41
CA LYS A 252 13.00 6.10 34.72
C LYS A 252 14.35 5.86 35.39
N GLY A 253 15.36 5.37 34.65
CA GLY A 253 16.71 5.21 35.19
C GLY A 253 17.33 6.54 35.63
N LEU A 254 17.15 7.60 34.84
CA LEU A 254 17.61 8.94 35.20
C LEU A 254 16.83 9.54 36.38
N ASP A 255 15.51 9.33 36.44
CA ASP A 255 14.69 9.76 37.58
C ASP A 255 15.12 9.04 38.86
N GLU A 256 15.46 7.74 38.80
CA GLU A 256 16.03 6.99 39.94
C GLU A 256 17.43 7.48 40.35
N GLU A 257 18.27 7.86 39.39
CA GLU A 257 19.58 8.48 39.67
C GLU A 257 19.41 9.88 40.29
N VAL A 258 18.46 10.67 39.80
CA VAL A 258 18.17 12.02 40.32
C VAL A 258 17.49 11.96 41.69
N ASP A 259 16.63 10.96 41.95
CA ASP A 259 15.98 10.76 43.25
C ASP A 259 16.99 10.50 44.37
N GLN A 260 18.15 9.90 44.07
CA GLN A 260 19.25 9.78 45.04
C GLN A 260 19.78 11.14 45.50
N PHE A 261 19.56 12.19 44.72
CA PHE A 261 19.95 13.56 45.01
C PHE A 261 18.76 14.46 45.42
N SER A 262 17.54 13.92 45.54
CA SER A 262 16.33 14.67 45.92
C SER A 262 16.38 15.36 47.29
N GLY A 263 17.34 14.97 48.14
CA GLY A 263 17.62 15.61 49.43
C GLY A 263 18.57 16.81 49.37
N LEU A 264 19.16 17.12 48.21
CA LEU A 264 20.02 18.29 48.04
C LEU A 264 19.17 19.52 47.68
N SER A 265 19.41 20.64 48.35
CA SER A 265 18.76 21.90 47.99
C SER A 265 19.13 22.34 46.56
N ASP A 266 18.15 22.81 45.78
CA ASP A 266 18.28 23.29 44.39
C ASP A 266 19.38 24.37 44.18
N ASN A 267 19.81 25.01 45.27
CA ASN A 267 20.89 25.98 45.25
C ASN A 267 22.25 25.32 45.59
N VAL A 268 23.14 25.23 44.61
CA VAL A 268 24.50 24.67 44.75
C VAL A 268 25.29 25.27 45.91
N LYS A 269 25.04 26.55 46.24
CA LYS A 269 25.71 27.25 47.36
C LYS A 269 25.21 26.77 48.73
N THR A 270 23.91 26.50 48.88
CA THR A 270 23.33 26.03 50.15
C THR A 270 23.67 24.56 50.39
N ALA A 271 23.61 23.72 49.36
CA ALA A 271 24.03 22.32 49.46
C ALA A 271 25.51 22.17 49.85
N ARG A 272 26.40 23.04 49.33
CA ARG A 272 27.82 23.08 49.75
C ARG A 272 27.99 23.51 51.21
N ALA A 273 27.17 24.44 51.69
CA ALA A 273 27.22 24.89 53.07
C ALA A 273 26.76 23.78 54.04
N GLU A 274 25.69 23.04 53.70
CA GLU A 274 25.21 21.88 54.46
C GLU A 274 26.23 20.75 54.48
N LEU A 275 26.89 20.48 53.35
CA LEU A 275 27.94 19.45 53.27
C LEU A 275 29.16 19.81 54.14
N GLU A 276 29.62 21.07 54.10
CA GLU A 276 30.70 21.53 54.98
C GLU A 276 30.29 21.54 56.47
N HIS A 277 29.04 21.85 56.78
CA HIS A 277 28.51 21.72 58.14
C HIS A 277 28.57 20.27 58.64
N LEU A 278 28.04 19.31 57.86
CA LEU A 278 28.08 17.88 58.20
C LEU A 278 29.52 17.36 58.30
N ARG A 279 30.45 17.82 57.44
CA ARG A 279 31.87 17.50 57.56
C ARG A 279 32.49 18.04 58.84
N ALA A 280 32.12 19.25 59.24
CA ALA A 280 32.57 19.82 60.50
C ALA A 280 32.04 19.00 61.69
N GLU A 281 30.78 18.57 61.66
CA GLU A 281 30.16 17.74 62.69
C GLU A 281 30.80 16.34 62.79
N VAL A 282 31.09 15.70 61.66
CA VAL A 282 31.85 14.43 61.67
C VAL A 282 33.23 14.65 62.28
N ARG A 283 33.92 15.75 61.95
CA ARG A 283 35.24 16.06 62.52
C ARG A 283 35.17 16.29 64.03
N THR A 284 34.15 16.99 64.53
CA THR A 284 33.99 17.22 65.97
C THR A 284 33.68 15.93 66.70
N VAL A 285 32.82 15.07 66.15
CA VAL A 285 32.50 13.75 66.71
C VAL A 285 33.75 12.85 66.70
N THR A 286 34.54 12.85 65.63
CA THR A 286 35.80 12.09 65.59
C THR A 286 36.81 12.63 66.59
N HIS A 287 36.94 13.96 66.74
CA HIS A 287 37.85 14.54 67.71
C HIS A 287 37.40 14.24 69.15
N HIS A 288 36.09 14.26 69.41
CA HIS A 288 35.53 13.88 70.71
C HIS A 288 35.77 12.40 71.02
N ARG A 289 35.56 11.51 70.03
CA ARG A 289 35.89 10.09 70.14
C ARG A 289 37.37 9.90 70.46
N ASP A 290 38.24 10.58 69.72
CA ASP A 290 39.69 10.46 69.87
C ASP A 290 40.15 11.02 71.23
N ALA A 291 39.57 12.13 71.71
CA ALA A 291 39.85 12.67 73.05
C ALA A 291 39.36 11.76 74.18
N ILE A 292 38.18 11.13 74.05
CA ILE A 292 37.71 10.12 74.99
C ILE A 292 38.64 8.90 74.97
N PHE A 293 39.05 8.47 73.78
CA PHE A 293 39.96 7.34 73.61
C PHE A 293 41.33 7.63 74.24
N GLU A 294 41.92 8.80 73.98
CA GLU A 294 43.16 9.26 74.62
C GLU A 294 43.00 9.33 76.15
N GLY A 295 41.88 9.87 76.67
CA GLY A 295 41.62 9.91 78.11
C GLY A 295 41.44 8.52 78.76
N LEU A 296 40.93 7.53 78.02
CA LEU A 296 40.87 6.13 78.46
C LEU A 296 42.28 5.51 78.46
N VAL A 297 43.06 5.75 77.41
CA VAL A 297 44.45 5.27 77.27
C VAL A 297 45.33 5.86 78.37
N GLU A 298 45.22 7.16 78.69
CA GLU A 298 45.99 7.82 79.75
C GLU A 298 45.64 7.30 81.15
N ARG A 299 44.37 6.94 81.40
CA ARG A 299 43.92 6.35 82.69
C ARG A 299 44.40 4.91 82.88
N GLU A 300 44.43 4.13 81.81
CA GLU A 300 44.89 2.73 81.80
C GLU A 300 46.42 2.62 81.67
N SER A 301 47.10 3.68 81.22
CA SER A 301 48.56 3.73 81.14
C SER A 301 49.19 3.98 82.53
N PRO A 302 50.10 3.11 83.00
CA PRO A 302 50.76 3.32 84.29
C PRO A 302 51.59 4.62 84.27
N ARG A 303 51.25 5.60 85.10
CA ARG A 303 52.14 6.72 85.41
C ARG A 303 53.44 6.15 85.98
N LYS A 304 54.54 6.19 85.22
CA LYS A 304 55.88 6.03 85.76
C LYS A 304 56.11 7.14 86.79
N GLY A 305 55.99 6.80 88.07
CA GLY A 305 56.52 7.61 89.15
C GLY A 305 58.03 7.81 88.94
N ARG A 306 58.49 9.05 89.14
CA ARG A 306 59.90 9.33 89.39
C ARG A 306 60.32 8.76 90.73
#